data_AF-A0A7S0P8M5-F1
#
_entry.id   AF-A0A7S0P8M5-F1
#
_cell.length_a   1.000
_cell.length_b   1.000
_cell.length_c   1.000
_cell.angle_alpha   90.00
_cell.angle_beta   90.00
_cell.angle_gamma   90.00
#
_symmetry.space_group_name_H-M   'P 1'
#
loop_
_entity.id
_entity.type
_entity.pdbx_description
1 polymer ?
#
loop_
_entity_poly.entity_id
_entity_poly.type
_entity_poly.pdbx_seq_one_letter_code
_entity_poly.pdbx_strand_id
1 'polypeptide(L)'
;VVVVNASEDAEAVCLKNGLTFADMIAPFMNLNSQHHVRGPVRTYVLPSLRVRCVPAHELATPHIDDIDDHLARVVEASPPRGLASGLSREAPSSSQEAQGWLAMHRESGASVSPWFAAWFRESSASMRCQQHDLSSAPLALVCAVSTANPDPIAAMEALAANEALPQPFQSGHYDPAVRRVAVLLHDVCSPASGRDLHPLADALRRKFSSDLVLVLPVNSLPPASPDLAQKDVWAPLIRSPLLAHPAAILARAEPASEAAAAAEPGAAAAAPAAAAPAAAAPAAAASAGHEGYASELRAVAVGGVRGSLLSPDDVAELGRAGQQIARSVVLPAIEGR
;
A
#
# COMPACT_ATOMS: atom_id res chain seq x y z
N VAL A 1 3.30 -12.97 -3.66
CA VAL A 1 2.80 -11.64 -3.21
C VAL A 1 1.28 -11.62 -3.35
N VAL A 2 0.57 -10.75 -2.63
CA VAL A 2 -0.86 -10.47 -2.89
C VAL A 2 -1.00 -9.01 -3.26
N VAL A 3 -1.73 -8.75 -4.33
CA VAL A 3 -2.00 -7.39 -4.83
C VAL A 3 -3.30 -6.91 -4.23
N VAL A 4 -3.34 -5.66 -3.80
CA VAL A 4 -4.51 -5.05 -3.18
C VAL A 4 -5.01 -3.93 -4.08
N ASN A 5 -6.28 -4.03 -4.50
CA ASN A 5 -6.97 -3.01 -5.27
C ASN A 5 -8.22 -2.58 -4.49
N ALA A 6 -8.18 -1.40 -3.88
CA ALA A 6 -9.28 -0.89 -3.06
C ALA A 6 -9.97 0.27 -3.78
N SER A 7 -11.29 0.37 -3.63
CA SER A 7 -12.03 1.55 -4.09
C SER A 7 -11.63 2.78 -3.27
N GLU A 8 -11.82 3.97 -3.83
CA GLU A 8 -11.54 5.23 -3.13
C GLU A 8 -12.33 5.33 -1.82
N ASP A 9 -13.60 4.91 -1.81
CA ASP A 9 -14.42 4.85 -0.60
C ASP A 9 -13.87 3.89 0.47
N ALA A 10 -13.29 2.76 0.03
CA ALA A 10 -12.66 1.79 0.93
C ALA A 10 -11.38 2.35 1.55
N GLU A 11 -10.53 2.98 0.73
CA GLU A 11 -9.34 3.67 1.23
C GLU A 11 -9.71 4.80 2.18
N ALA A 12 -10.75 5.59 1.87
CA ALA A 12 -11.25 6.65 2.75
C ALA A 12 -11.68 6.13 4.14
N VAL A 13 -12.30 4.94 4.20
CA VAL A 13 -12.66 4.28 5.47
C VAL A 13 -11.41 3.87 6.26
N CYS A 14 -10.42 3.28 5.58
CA CYS A 14 -9.17 2.86 6.22
C CYS A 14 -8.31 4.04 6.67
N LEU A 15 -8.29 5.13 5.90
CA LEU A 15 -7.50 6.33 6.17
C LEU A 15 -7.92 7.05 7.45
N LYS A 16 -9.14 6.84 7.96
CA LYS A 16 -9.54 7.31 9.31
C LYS A 16 -8.62 6.78 10.42
N ASN A 17 -7.97 5.64 10.19
CA ASN A 17 -6.98 5.02 11.07
C ASN A 17 -5.52 5.35 10.70
N GLY A 18 -5.29 6.23 9.72
CA GLY A 18 -3.96 6.54 9.20
C GLY A 18 -3.30 5.38 8.43
N LEU A 19 -4.10 4.49 7.85
CA LEU A 19 -3.67 3.27 7.16
C LEU A 19 -4.37 3.18 5.80
N THR A 20 -3.66 2.73 4.77
CA THR A 20 -4.32 2.22 3.55
C THR A 20 -4.94 0.85 3.84
N PHE A 21 -5.84 0.36 2.99
CA PHE A 21 -6.37 -0.99 3.18
C PHE A 21 -5.25 -2.06 3.12
N ALA A 22 -4.28 -1.88 2.22
CA ALA A 22 -3.10 -2.74 2.13
C ALA A 22 -2.27 -2.73 3.43
N ASP A 23 -2.04 -1.54 4.01
CA ASP A 23 -1.34 -1.41 5.29
C ASP A 23 -2.16 -2.06 6.42
N MET A 24 -3.48 -1.85 6.45
CA MET A 24 -4.36 -2.34 7.51
C MET A 24 -4.34 -3.87 7.64
N ILE A 25 -4.35 -4.60 6.51
CA ILE A 25 -4.37 -6.07 6.50
C ILE A 25 -2.98 -6.72 6.61
N ALA A 26 -1.91 -6.01 6.22
CA ALA A 26 -0.56 -6.56 6.12
C ALA A 26 -0.02 -7.29 7.38
N PRO A 27 -0.26 -6.83 8.63
CA PRO A 27 0.20 -7.53 9.83
C PRO A 27 -0.37 -8.93 10.00
N PHE A 28 -1.56 -9.17 9.45
CA PHE A 28 -2.32 -10.40 9.62
C PHE A 28 -2.04 -11.41 8.51
N MET A 29 -1.25 -11.03 7.51
CA MET A 29 -0.84 -11.85 6.36
C MET A 29 0.42 -12.67 6.69
N ASN A 30 0.48 -13.23 7.89
CA ASN A 30 1.61 -14.02 8.37
C ASN A 30 1.13 -15.37 8.93
N LEU A 31 1.66 -16.45 8.37
CA LEU A 31 1.40 -17.82 8.83
C LEU A 31 2.57 -18.30 9.66
N ASN A 32 2.38 -18.41 10.98
CA ASN A 32 3.42 -18.85 11.93
C ASN A 32 3.40 -20.38 12.16
N SER A 33 3.11 -21.14 11.12
CA SER A 33 3.10 -22.62 11.14
C SER A 33 4.09 -23.18 10.14
N GLN A 34 4.50 -24.44 10.35
CA GLN A 34 5.37 -25.14 9.40
C GLN A 34 4.61 -25.37 8.08
N HIS A 35 5.18 -24.93 6.96
CA HIS A 35 4.59 -25.06 5.63
C HIS A 35 5.54 -25.75 4.67
N HIS A 36 4.99 -26.63 3.82
CA HIS A 36 5.76 -27.40 2.85
C HIS A 36 5.71 -26.73 1.48
N VAL A 37 6.80 -26.06 1.09
CA VAL A 37 6.91 -25.43 -0.23
C VAL A 37 7.54 -26.41 -1.20
N ARG A 38 6.81 -26.80 -2.25
CA ARG A 38 7.37 -27.65 -3.30
C ARG A 38 8.33 -26.84 -4.17
N GLY A 39 9.60 -27.22 -4.17
CA GLY A 39 10.58 -26.77 -5.15
C GLY A 39 10.70 -27.78 -6.31
N PRO A 40 11.42 -27.41 -7.38
CA PRO A 40 11.62 -28.30 -8.54
C PRO A 40 12.30 -29.62 -8.22
N VAL A 41 13.20 -29.63 -7.21
CA VAL A 41 14.01 -30.79 -6.83
C VAL A 41 13.63 -31.34 -5.45
N ARG A 42 13.23 -30.48 -4.52
CA ARG A 42 12.90 -30.86 -3.14
C ARG A 42 11.82 -29.96 -2.55
N THR A 43 11.10 -30.51 -1.58
CA THR A 43 10.19 -29.76 -0.73
C THR A 43 10.97 -29.10 0.40
N TYR A 44 10.73 -27.80 0.59
CA TYR A 44 11.27 -27.01 1.68
C TYR A 44 10.25 -26.90 2.80
N VAL A 45 10.72 -26.92 4.05
CA VAL A 45 9.87 -26.68 5.21
C VAL A 45 10.15 -25.27 5.72
N LEU A 46 9.16 -24.40 5.63
CA LEU A 46 9.24 -23.02 6.11
C LEU A 46 8.60 -22.92 7.50
N PRO A 47 9.33 -22.43 8.53
CA PRO A 47 8.78 -22.29 9.88
C PRO A 47 7.73 -21.19 10.00
N SER A 48 7.78 -20.23 9.09
CA SER A 48 6.76 -19.20 8.94
C SER A 48 6.75 -18.71 7.50
N LEU A 49 5.60 -18.21 7.07
CA LEU A 49 5.41 -17.61 5.76
C LEU A 49 4.73 -16.25 5.93
N ARG A 50 5.44 -15.18 5.58
CA ARG A 50 4.88 -13.84 5.48
C ARG A 50 4.49 -13.53 4.04
N VAL A 51 3.23 -13.23 3.82
CA VAL A 51 2.71 -12.76 2.55
C VAL A 51 2.78 -11.23 2.52
N ARG A 52 3.45 -10.70 1.50
CA ARG A 52 3.48 -9.25 1.25
C ARG A 52 2.19 -8.81 0.57
N CYS A 53 1.54 -7.79 1.12
CA CYS A 53 0.52 -7.01 0.44
C CYS A 53 1.17 -5.87 -0.33
N VAL A 54 0.83 -5.71 -1.60
CA VAL A 54 1.32 -4.64 -2.47
C VAL A 54 0.12 -3.95 -3.09
N PRO A 55 -0.05 -2.63 -2.91
CA PRO A 55 -1.09 -1.88 -3.60
C PRO A 55 -0.95 -2.01 -5.12
N ALA A 56 -2.07 -2.07 -5.85
CA ALA A 56 -2.07 -2.24 -7.30
C ALA A 56 -1.27 -1.12 -8.02
N HIS A 57 -1.38 0.12 -7.57
CA HIS A 57 -0.64 1.25 -8.16
C HIS A 57 0.88 1.14 -7.98
N GLU A 58 1.38 0.40 -6.97
CA GLU A 58 2.82 0.16 -6.78
C GLU A 58 3.38 -0.94 -7.71
N LEU A 59 2.56 -1.57 -8.54
CA LEU A 59 3.04 -2.48 -9.59
C LEU A 59 3.44 -1.74 -10.87
N ALA A 60 3.18 -0.45 -10.99
CA ALA A 60 3.70 0.34 -12.08
C ALA A 60 5.23 0.46 -11.96
N THR A 61 5.94 0.47 -13.09
CA THR A 61 7.38 0.70 -13.12
C THR A 61 7.66 2.19 -12.96
N PRO A 62 8.21 2.65 -11.82
CA PRO A 62 8.57 4.06 -11.64
C PRO A 62 9.71 4.48 -12.58
N HIS A 63 9.83 5.79 -12.84
CA HIS A 63 10.98 6.31 -13.58
C HIS A 63 12.25 6.20 -12.73
N ILE A 64 13.42 6.03 -13.38
CA ILE A 64 14.68 5.83 -12.66
C ILE A 64 15.04 7.02 -11.75
N ASP A 65 14.78 8.25 -12.21
CA ASP A 65 15.02 9.47 -11.43
C ASP A 65 14.14 9.51 -10.17
N ASP A 66 12.87 9.10 -10.27
CA ASP A 66 11.96 9.03 -9.11
C ASP A 66 12.44 8.01 -8.07
N ILE A 67 13.04 6.91 -8.53
CA ILE A 67 13.64 5.89 -7.67
C ILE A 67 14.84 6.49 -6.94
N ASP A 68 15.75 7.14 -7.65
CA ASP A 68 16.97 7.71 -7.06
C ASP A 68 16.64 8.79 -6.03
N ASP A 69 15.70 9.70 -6.35
CA ASP A 69 15.21 10.71 -5.41
C ASP A 69 14.55 10.08 -4.18
N HIS A 70 13.79 8.99 -4.36
CA HIS A 70 13.20 8.26 -3.25
C HIS A 70 14.25 7.57 -2.37
N LEU A 71 15.22 6.91 -2.98
CA LEU A 71 16.29 6.23 -2.24
C LEU A 71 17.14 7.24 -1.47
N ALA A 72 17.42 8.41 -2.03
CA ALA A 72 18.10 9.51 -1.34
C ALA A 72 17.31 9.94 -0.09
N ARG A 73 16.00 10.19 -0.23
CA ARG A 73 15.11 10.53 0.89
C ARG A 73 15.06 9.44 1.96
N VAL A 74 15.04 8.16 1.57
CA VAL A 74 15.01 7.02 2.50
C VAL A 74 16.29 6.95 3.34
N VAL A 75 17.45 7.20 2.70
CA VAL A 75 18.75 7.24 3.38
C VAL A 75 18.80 8.41 4.36
N GLU A 76 18.35 9.59 3.94
CA GLU A 76 18.30 10.79 4.79
C GLU A 76 17.38 10.61 6.00
N ALA A 77 16.20 10.01 5.81
CA ALA A 77 15.25 9.73 6.89
C ALA A 77 15.70 8.61 7.85
N SER A 78 16.74 7.85 7.49
CA SER A 78 17.23 6.70 8.26
C SER A 78 18.68 6.90 8.72
N PRO A 79 19.02 8.02 9.39
CA PRO A 79 20.40 8.32 9.71
C PRO A 79 21.02 7.21 10.57
N PRO A 80 22.32 6.98 10.44
CA PRO A 80 22.98 5.94 11.19
C PRO A 80 22.90 6.22 12.70
N ARG A 81 22.26 5.31 13.45
CA ARG A 81 22.07 5.42 14.90
C ARG A 81 23.37 5.03 15.62
N GLY A 82 23.81 5.86 16.56
CA GLY A 82 25.08 5.64 17.28
C GLY A 82 26.34 6.08 16.52
N LEU A 83 26.25 6.37 15.21
CA LEU A 83 27.36 6.95 14.44
C LEU A 83 27.63 8.41 14.80
N ALA A 84 26.62 9.19 15.17
CA ALA A 84 26.77 10.64 15.38
C ALA A 84 27.66 11.02 16.58
N SER A 85 27.82 10.15 17.59
CA SER A 85 28.68 10.42 18.74
C SER A 85 30.06 9.74 18.67
N GLY A 86 30.29 8.86 17.69
CA GLY A 86 31.45 7.96 17.65
C GLY A 86 32.11 7.78 16.29
N LEU A 87 31.61 8.39 15.22
CA LEU A 87 32.44 8.64 14.05
C LEU A 87 33.48 9.71 14.39
N SER A 88 34.55 9.28 15.05
CA SER A 88 35.86 9.72 14.57
C SER A 88 35.86 9.48 13.05
N ARG A 89 36.38 10.44 12.28
CA ARG A 89 36.43 10.46 10.81
C ARG A 89 37.23 9.30 10.18
N GLU A 90 37.47 8.22 10.92
CA GLU A 90 38.28 7.09 10.53
C GLU A 90 37.34 5.92 10.24
N ALA A 91 37.03 5.76 8.95
CA ALA A 91 36.52 4.49 8.45
C ALA A 91 37.45 3.35 8.92
N PRO A 92 36.92 2.15 9.25
CA PRO A 92 37.75 1.03 9.64
C PRO A 92 38.86 0.83 8.60
N SER A 93 40.10 0.92 9.05
CA SER A 93 41.28 0.93 8.19
C SER A 93 41.68 -0.48 7.74
N SER A 94 41.08 -1.50 8.36
CA SER A 94 41.29 -2.91 8.05
C SER A 94 40.01 -3.74 8.14
N SER A 95 40.02 -4.90 7.47
CA SER A 95 38.93 -5.89 7.54
C SER A 95 38.70 -6.41 8.96
N GLN A 96 39.75 -6.52 9.78
CA GLN A 96 39.65 -7.00 11.15
C GLN A 96 38.96 -5.98 12.07
N GLU A 97 39.24 -4.68 11.89
CA GLU A 97 38.55 -3.60 12.59
C GLU A 97 37.07 -3.54 12.21
N ALA A 98 36.75 -3.68 10.92
CA ALA A 98 35.37 -3.74 10.46
C ALA A 98 34.61 -4.93 11.06
N GLN A 99 35.24 -6.12 11.12
CA GLN A 99 34.64 -7.32 11.72
C GLN A 99 34.43 -7.17 13.23
N GLY A 100 35.42 -6.66 13.97
CA GLY A 100 35.30 -6.40 15.40
C GLY A 100 34.20 -5.39 15.71
N TRP A 101 34.10 -4.33 14.90
CA TRP A 101 33.05 -3.32 15.03
C TRP A 101 31.65 -3.88 14.72
N LEU A 102 31.50 -4.68 13.66
CA LEU A 102 30.25 -5.39 13.34
C LEU A 102 29.83 -6.36 14.45
N ALA A 103 30.78 -7.07 15.06
CA ALA A 103 30.51 -7.99 16.17
C ALA A 103 29.98 -7.25 17.41
N MET A 104 30.63 -6.16 17.81
CA MET A 104 30.20 -5.32 18.94
C MET A 104 28.77 -4.80 18.78
N HIS A 105 28.38 -4.41 17.56
CA HIS A 105 27.04 -3.88 17.33
C HIS A 105 25.98 -4.97 17.12
N ARG A 106 26.36 -6.18 16.68
CA ARG A 106 25.45 -7.35 16.65
C ARG A 106 24.94 -7.72 18.03
N GLU A 107 25.79 -7.60 19.06
CA GLU A 107 25.41 -7.89 20.45
C GLU A 107 24.45 -6.85 21.04
N SER A 108 24.53 -5.60 20.57
CA SER A 108 23.66 -4.50 21.01
C SER A 108 22.22 -4.57 20.47
N GLY A 109 21.94 -5.42 19.48
CA GLY A 109 20.65 -5.53 18.80
C GLY A 109 20.26 -4.31 17.96
N ALA A 110 21.04 -3.23 17.97
CA ALA A 110 20.83 -2.05 17.14
C ALA A 110 21.34 -2.31 15.71
N SER A 111 20.52 -1.99 14.70
CA SER A 111 20.99 -2.00 13.31
C SER A 111 22.11 -0.98 13.16
N VAL A 112 23.28 -1.47 12.82
CA VAL A 112 24.52 -0.71 12.68
C VAL A 112 24.46 0.29 11.51
N SER A 113 23.59 0.00 10.54
CA SER A 113 23.35 0.79 9.35
C SER A 113 21.85 0.80 9.00
N PRO A 114 21.01 1.52 9.78
CA PRO A 114 19.58 1.63 9.53
C PRO A 114 19.28 2.17 8.12
N TRP A 115 20.09 3.12 7.65
CA TRP A 115 20.04 3.64 6.27
C TRP A 115 20.21 2.54 5.23
N PHE A 116 21.17 1.63 5.40
CA PHE A 116 21.43 0.57 4.42
C PHE A 116 20.29 -0.43 4.41
N ALA A 117 19.77 -0.81 5.57
CA ALA A 117 18.63 -1.71 5.66
C ALA A 117 17.37 -1.10 5.03
N ALA A 118 17.15 0.21 5.23
CA ALA A 118 16.06 0.94 4.60
C ALA A 118 16.27 1.06 3.08
N TRP A 119 17.44 1.54 2.64
CA TRP A 119 17.82 1.65 1.24
C TRP A 119 17.71 0.32 0.51
N PHE A 120 18.29 -0.77 1.03
CA PHE A 120 18.27 -2.09 0.41
C PHE A 120 16.84 -2.62 0.26
N ARG A 121 15.99 -2.39 1.27
CA ARG A 121 14.59 -2.78 1.23
C ARG A 121 13.81 -2.02 0.16
N GLU A 122 14.02 -0.71 0.05
CA GLU A 122 13.32 0.13 -0.93
C GLU A 122 13.89 -0.02 -2.35
N SER A 123 15.20 -0.23 -2.52
CA SER A 123 15.81 -0.53 -3.82
C SER A 123 15.38 -1.91 -4.34
N SER A 124 15.28 -2.90 -3.45
CA SER A 124 14.66 -4.19 -3.80
C SER A 124 13.17 -4.04 -4.17
N ALA A 125 12.48 -3.04 -3.62
CA ALA A 125 11.11 -2.76 -3.96
C ALA A 125 10.96 -2.00 -5.29
N SER A 126 11.93 -1.18 -5.69
CA SER A 126 11.89 -0.45 -6.95
C SER A 126 12.17 -1.33 -8.17
N MET A 127 12.82 -2.47 -7.98
CA MET A 127 13.03 -3.48 -9.02
C MET A 127 11.80 -4.38 -9.27
N ARG A 128 10.69 -4.16 -8.56
CA ARG A 128 9.44 -4.91 -8.81
C ARG A 128 9.02 -4.73 -10.27
N CYS A 129 8.46 -5.78 -10.84
CA CYS A 129 7.84 -5.75 -12.17
C CYS A 129 8.81 -5.42 -13.32
N GLN A 130 10.12 -5.48 -13.08
CA GLN A 130 11.09 -5.55 -14.18
C GLN A 130 10.86 -6.82 -15.00
N GLN A 131 10.99 -6.73 -16.32
CA GLN A 131 10.60 -7.78 -17.28
C GLN A 131 11.17 -9.18 -16.99
N HIS A 132 12.26 -9.27 -16.23
CA HIS A 132 12.95 -10.51 -15.87
C HIS A 132 12.87 -10.85 -14.37
N ASP A 133 12.11 -10.10 -13.58
CA ASP A 133 11.93 -10.34 -12.14
C ASP A 133 10.51 -10.84 -11.80
N LEU A 134 10.46 -12.09 -11.33
CA LEU A 134 9.24 -12.74 -10.84
C LEU A 134 9.16 -12.77 -9.30
N SER A 135 10.09 -12.12 -8.59
CA SER A 135 10.12 -12.08 -7.12
C SER A 135 8.84 -11.54 -6.50
N SER A 136 8.12 -10.69 -7.25
CA SER A 136 6.88 -10.05 -6.85
C SER A 136 5.68 -10.51 -7.66
N ALA A 137 5.78 -11.67 -8.32
CA ALA A 137 4.66 -12.30 -9.01
C ALA A 137 3.43 -12.41 -8.08
N PRO A 138 2.30 -11.80 -8.48
CA PRO A 138 1.05 -11.87 -7.73
C PRO A 138 0.50 -13.30 -7.69
N LEU A 139 0.12 -13.77 -6.50
CA LEU A 139 -0.60 -15.04 -6.31
C LEU A 139 -2.11 -14.82 -6.16
N ALA A 140 -2.50 -13.60 -5.82
CA ALA A 140 -3.89 -13.20 -5.65
C ALA A 140 -4.06 -11.71 -5.88
N LEU A 141 -5.30 -11.34 -6.22
CA LEU A 141 -5.81 -9.99 -6.20
C LEU A 141 -6.88 -9.88 -5.11
N VAL A 142 -6.70 -8.97 -4.17
CA VAL A 142 -7.70 -8.62 -3.15
C VAL A 142 -8.37 -7.34 -3.61
N CYS A 143 -9.65 -7.42 -3.96
CA CYS A 143 -10.49 -6.29 -4.32
C CYS A 143 -11.29 -5.85 -3.10
N ALA A 144 -11.10 -4.62 -2.64
CA ALA A 144 -11.79 -4.09 -1.46
C ALA A 144 -12.75 -2.97 -1.83
N VAL A 145 -14.00 -3.05 -1.37
CA VAL A 145 -15.05 -2.04 -1.60
C VAL A 145 -15.74 -1.71 -0.29
N SER A 146 -16.04 -0.44 -0.08
CA SER A 146 -16.82 0.02 1.07
C SER A 146 -18.32 -0.18 0.88
N THR A 147 -19.04 -0.55 1.94
CA THR A 147 -20.52 -0.60 1.94
C THR A 147 -21.15 0.78 1.77
N ALA A 148 -20.38 1.86 1.98
CA ALA A 148 -20.80 3.23 1.75
C ALA A 148 -20.93 3.58 0.25
N ASN A 149 -20.33 2.79 -0.64
CA ASN A 149 -20.48 2.99 -2.08
C ASN A 149 -21.96 2.79 -2.49
N PRO A 150 -22.52 3.61 -3.39
CA PRO A 150 -23.92 3.47 -3.83
C PRO A 150 -24.21 2.07 -4.40
N ASP A 151 -23.31 1.54 -5.24
CA ASP A 151 -23.39 0.21 -5.84
C ASP A 151 -22.09 -0.59 -5.61
N PRO A 152 -21.96 -1.22 -4.42
CA PRO A 152 -20.75 -1.97 -4.07
C PRO A 152 -20.51 -3.19 -4.96
N ILE A 153 -21.56 -3.73 -5.59
CA ILE A 153 -21.44 -4.89 -6.49
C ILE A 153 -20.79 -4.47 -7.79
N ALA A 154 -21.31 -3.42 -8.44
CA ALA A 154 -20.72 -2.90 -9.67
C ALA A 154 -19.29 -2.40 -9.44
N ALA A 155 -19.03 -1.73 -8.31
CA ALA A 155 -17.68 -1.31 -7.93
C ALA A 155 -16.73 -2.51 -7.77
N MET A 156 -17.18 -3.60 -7.13
CA MET A 156 -16.39 -4.82 -6.99
C MET A 156 -16.07 -5.46 -8.34
N GLU A 157 -17.06 -5.52 -9.24
CA GLU A 157 -16.86 -6.03 -10.60
C GLU A 157 -15.86 -5.19 -11.38
N ALA A 158 -15.96 -3.87 -11.31
CA ALA A 158 -15.02 -2.96 -11.96
C ALA A 158 -13.59 -3.14 -11.42
N LEU A 159 -13.40 -3.26 -10.10
CA LEU A 159 -12.08 -3.47 -9.51
C LEU A 159 -11.48 -4.84 -9.83
N ALA A 160 -12.33 -5.86 -10.01
CA ALA A 160 -11.91 -7.22 -10.35
C ALA A 160 -11.70 -7.44 -11.85
N ALA A 161 -12.15 -6.51 -12.69
CA ALA A 161 -12.04 -6.56 -14.14
C ALA A 161 -10.56 -6.56 -14.57
N ASN A 162 -10.23 -7.28 -15.64
CA ASN A 162 -8.85 -7.36 -16.13
C ASN A 162 -8.37 -6.00 -16.66
N GLU A 163 -9.29 -5.20 -17.20
CA GLU A 163 -9.01 -3.85 -17.72
C GLU A 163 -8.59 -2.88 -16.62
N ALA A 164 -9.02 -3.12 -15.38
CA ALA A 164 -8.65 -2.31 -14.22
C ALA A 164 -7.30 -2.72 -13.60
N LEU A 165 -6.66 -3.78 -14.09
CA LEU A 165 -5.39 -4.25 -13.55
C LEU A 165 -4.22 -3.37 -14.02
N PRO A 166 -3.16 -3.24 -13.21
CA PRO A 166 -1.93 -2.53 -13.59
C PRO A 166 -1.29 -3.06 -14.88
N GLN A 167 -0.51 -2.20 -15.53
CA GLN A 167 0.16 -2.48 -16.80
C GLN A 167 0.89 -3.85 -16.89
N PRO A 168 1.57 -4.36 -15.84
CA PRO A 168 2.21 -5.68 -15.90
C PRO A 168 1.25 -6.85 -16.20
N PHE A 169 -0.02 -6.75 -15.80
CA PHE A 169 -1.04 -7.75 -16.16
C PHE A 169 -1.50 -7.58 -17.61
N GLN A 170 -1.65 -6.33 -18.06
CA GLN A 170 -2.10 -6.01 -19.41
C GLN A 170 -1.06 -6.38 -20.48
N SER A 171 0.24 -6.28 -20.16
CA SER A 171 1.33 -6.66 -21.07
C SER A 171 1.69 -8.14 -21.03
N GLY A 172 0.94 -8.97 -20.29
CA GLY A 172 1.19 -10.40 -20.16
C GLY A 172 2.44 -10.76 -19.34
N HIS A 173 3.02 -9.81 -18.59
CA HIS A 173 4.12 -10.11 -17.67
C HIS A 173 3.60 -10.93 -16.48
N TYR A 174 2.44 -10.56 -15.94
CA TYR A 174 1.73 -11.36 -14.95
C TYR A 174 0.44 -11.94 -15.51
N ASP A 175 0.04 -13.10 -14.98
CA ASP A 175 -1.20 -13.76 -15.34
C ASP A 175 -2.41 -12.94 -14.87
N PRO A 176 -3.30 -12.46 -15.76
CA PRO A 176 -4.53 -11.77 -15.38
C PRO A 176 -5.56 -12.72 -14.71
N ALA A 177 -5.40 -14.04 -14.86
CA ALA A 177 -6.25 -15.05 -14.26
C ALA A 177 -5.89 -15.39 -12.80
N VAL A 178 -5.14 -14.52 -12.12
CA VAL A 178 -4.88 -14.66 -10.67
C VAL A 178 -6.18 -14.73 -9.86
N ARG A 179 -6.12 -15.49 -8.76
CA ARG A 179 -7.27 -15.71 -7.88
C ARG A 179 -7.71 -14.38 -7.25
N ARG A 180 -9.02 -14.12 -7.27
CA ARG A 180 -9.63 -12.89 -6.75
C ARG A 180 -10.29 -13.13 -5.40
N VAL A 181 -10.02 -12.25 -4.44
CA VAL A 181 -10.69 -12.18 -3.15
C VAL A 181 -11.49 -10.90 -3.11
N ALA A 182 -12.79 -11.00 -2.93
CA ALA A 182 -13.68 -9.86 -2.75
C ALA A 182 -13.78 -9.53 -1.25
N VAL A 183 -13.49 -8.29 -0.89
CA VAL A 183 -13.58 -7.80 0.49
C VAL A 183 -14.57 -6.66 0.54
N LEU A 184 -15.63 -6.84 1.31
CA LEU A 184 -16.62 -5.82 1.59
C LEU A 184 -16.33 -5.19 2.95
N LEU A 185 -15.81 -3.96 2.95
CA LEU A 185 -15.51 -3.20 4.15
C LEU A 185 -16.76 -2.49 4.66
N HIS A 186 -17.11 -2.72 5.91
CA HIS A 186 -18.23 -2.09 6.56
C HIS A 186 -17.75 -1.20 7.70
N ASP A 187 -17.88 0.11 7.52
CA ASP A 187 -17.62 1.07 8.59
C ASP A 187 -18.81 1.11 9.56
N VAL A 188 -18.62 0.53 10.75
CA VAL A 188 -19.66 0.35 11.76
C VAL A 188 -20.17 1.69 12.30
N CYS A 189 -19.30 2.70 12.43
CA CYS A 189 -19.69 4.04 12.90
C CYS A 189 -20.13 4.97 11.77
N SER A 190 -20.14 4.53 10.51
CA SER A 190 -20.59 5.35 9.39
C SER A 190 -22.11 5.57 9.42
N PRO A 191 -22.62 6.71 8.94
CA PRO A 191 -24.07 6.89 8.72
C PRO A 191 -24.65 5.84 7.74
N ALA A 192 -23.82 5.19 6.92
CA ALA A 192 -24.22 4.08 6.06
C ALA A 192 -24.31 2.71 6.78
N SER A 193 -24.14 2.68 8.10
CA SER A 193 -24.18 1.46 8.93
C SER A 193 -25.53 0.73 8.92
N GLY A 194 -26.63 1.43 8.63
CA GLY A 194 -27.97 0.85 8.55
C GLY A 194 -28.24 -0.03 7.32
N ARG A 195 -27.29 -0.17 6.39
CA ARG A 195 -27.45 -1.02 5.20
C ARG A 195 -27.35 -2.50 5.56
N ASP A 196 -28.33 -3.30 5.15
CA ASP A 196 -28.28 -4.75 5.36
C ASP A 196 -27.16 -5.38 4.53
N LEU A 197 -26.24 -6.07 5.23
CA LEU A 197 -25.06 -6.69 4.66
C LEU A 197 -25.34 -8.08 4.08
N HIS A 198 -26.38 -8.79 4.54
CA HIS A 198 -26.63 -10.16 4.12
C HIS A 198 -26.96 -10.26 2.62
N PRO A 199 -27.90 -9.47 2.06
CA PRO A 199 -28.23 -9.55 0.65
C PRO A 199 -27.04 -9.16 -0.25
N LEU A 200 -26.23 -8.21 0.22
CA LEU A 200 -25.05 -7.74 -0.50
C LEU A 200 -23.95 -8.80 -0.52
N ALA A 201 -23.65 -9.40 0.64
CA ALA A 201 -22.70 -10.49 0.76
C ALA A 201 -23.15 -11.70 -0.08
N ASP A 202 -24.44 -12.05 -0.04
CA ASP A 202 -24.98 -13.16 -0.83
C ASP A 202 -24.97 -12.88 -2.34
N ALA A 203 -25.17 -11.62 -2.74
CA ALA A 203 -24.99 -11.23 -4.14
C ALA A 203 -23.54 -11.35 -4.60
N LEU A 204 -22.59 -10.94 -3.77
CA LEU A 204 -21.16 -11.13 -4.04
C LEU A 204 -20.80 -12.62 -4.09
N ARG A 205 -21.28 -13.46 -3.16
CA ARG A 205 -21.04 -14.92 -3.16
C ARG A 205 -21.66 -15.66 -4.34
N ARG A 206 -22.67 -15.08 -4.99
CA ARG A 206 -23.23 -15.61 -6.25
C ARG A 206 -22.38 -15.27 -7.46
N LYS A 207 -21.69 -14.10 -7.44
CA LYS A 207 -20.85 -13.63 -8.55
C LYS A 207 -19.39 -14.09 -8.43
N PHE A 208 -18.89 -14.18 -7.20
CA PHE A 208 -17.53 -14.56 -6.83
C PHE A 208 -17.57 -15.86 -6.02
N SER A 209 -16.48 -16.62 -6.00
CA SER A 209 -16.40 -17.85 -5.20
C SER A 209 -16.66 -17.54 -3.72
N SER A 210 -17.64 -18.22 -3.11
CA SER A 210 -18.09 -17.94 -1.74
C SER A 210 -16.95 -17.91 -0.70
N ASP A 211 -15.97 -18.81 -0.82
CA ASP A 211 -14.83 -18.93 0.09
C ASP A 211 -13.84 -17.74 0.02
N LEU A 212 -14.02 -16.88 -0.99
CA LEU A 212 -13.19 -15.73 -1.30
C LEU A 212 -13.95 -14.41 -1.16
N VAL A 213 -15.16 -14.43 -0.58
CA VAL A 213 -15.93 -13.22 -0.24
C VAL A 213 -15.86 -12.99 1.27
N LEU A 214 -15.21 -11.90 1.68
CA LEU A 214 -15.05 -11.51 3.08
C LEU A 214 -15.87 -10.25 3.37
N VAL A 215 -16.58 -10.24 4.49
CA VAL A 215 -17.25 -9.04 5.01
C VAL A 215 -16.50 -8.63 6.26
N LEU A 216 -15.95 -7.41 6.26
CA LEU A 216 -15.07 -6.91 7.30
C LEU A 216 -15.71 -5.71 8.01
N PRO A 217 -16.26 -5.89 9.22
CA PRO A 217 -16.60 -4.76 10.07
C PRO A 217 -15.32 -4.07 10.55
N VAL A 218 -15.27 -2.75 10.40
CA VAL A 218 -14.15 -1.90 10.84
C VAL A 218 -14.70 -0.61 11.44
N ASN A 219 -13.86 0.09 12.18
CA ASN A 219 -14.19 1.36 12.82
C ASN A 219 -15.36 1.25 13.80
N SER A 220 -15.36 0.21 14.65
CA SER A 220 -16.38 0.03 15.69
C SER A 220 -16.28 1.04 16.82
N LEU A 221 -15.19 1.80 16.91
CA LEU A 221 -15.05 2.93 17.84
C LEU A 221 -15.31 4.26 17.11
N PRO A 222 -16.14 5.15 17.67
CA PRO A 222 -16.42 6.42 17.04
C PRO A 222 -15.22 7.39 17.19
N PRO A 223 -15.05 8.36 16.26
CA PRO A 223 -13.96 9.34 16.33
C PRO A 223 -13.93 10.19 17.61
N ALA A 224 -15.05 10.28 18.33
CA ALA A 224 -15.14 10.99 19.60
C ALA A 224 -14.55 10.19 20.79
N SER A 225 -14.41 8.87 20.68
CA SER A 225 -13.80 8.02 21.70
C SER A 225 -12.73 7.07 21.16
N PRO A 226 -11.54 7.63 20.81
CA PRO A 226 -10.26 6.98 20.64
C PRO A 226 -9.96 5.69 21.38
N ASP A 227 -9.49 4.61 20.76
CA ASP A 227 -8.52 3.75 21.46
C ASP A 227 -7.10 4.30 21.25
N LEU A 228 -6.64 5.12 22.20
CA LEU A 228 -5.29 5.67 22.21
C LEU A 228 -4.25 4.68 22.78
N ALA A 229 -4.69 3.57 23.38
CA ALA A 229 -3.84 2.51 23.91
C ALA A 229 -3.60 1.39 22.88
N GLN A 230 -4.18 1.51 21.68
CA GLN A 230 -4.02 0.56 20.59
C GLN A 230 -2.53 0.29 20.30
N LYS A 231 -2.18 -0.98 20.32
CA LYS A 231 -0.80 -1.42 20.01
C LYS A 231 -0.52 -1.22 18.52
N ASP A 232 0.54 -0.48 18.19
CA ASP A 232 0.95 -0.29 16.80
C ASP A 232 1.63 -1.57 16.25
N VAL A 233 0.83 -2.38 15.56
CA VAL A 233 1.29 -3.56 14.81
C VAL A 233 1.67 -3.25 13.35
N TRP A 234 1.42 -2.02 12.89
CA TRP A 234 1.55 -1.61 11.49
C TRP A 234 2.86 -0.90 11.20
N ALA A 235 3.39 -0.10 12.13
CA ALA A 235 4.63 0.66 11.96
C ALA A 235 5.81 -0.17 11.39
N PRO A 236 6.05 -1.43 11.80
CA PRO A 236 7.17 -2.22 11.26
C PRO A 236 6.97 -2.68 9.81
N LEU A 237 5.74 -2.63 9.30
CA LEU A 237 5.35 -3.19 8.00
C LEU A 237 5.00 -2.12 6.98
N ILE A 238 4.57 -0.96 7.47
CA ILE A 238 4.34 0.25 6.70
C ILE A 238 5.61 0.61 5.91
N ARG A 239 5.43 0.78 4.61
CA ARG A 239 6.48 1.27 3.71
C ARG A 239 6.23 2.72 3.36
N SER A 240 7.30 3.41 2.99
CA SER A 240 7.20 4.64 2.22
C SER A 240 6.88 4.23 0.79
N PRO A 241 5.70 4.61 0.25
CA PRO A 241 5.33 4.19 -1.08
C PRO A 241 6.32 4.78 -2.09
N LEU A 242 6.73 3.98 -3.07
CA LEU A 242 7.61 4.42 -4.17
C LEU A 242 6.90 5.39 -5.11
N LEU A 243 5.60 5.16 -5.30
CA LEU A 243 4.71 5.97 -6.13
C LEU A 243 3.63 6.58 -5.24
N ALA A 244 3.26 7.82 -5.49
CA ALA A 244 2.16 8.44 -4.78
C ALA A 244 0.86 7.66 -5.02
N HIS A 245 0.07 7.46 -3.97
CA HIS A 245 -1.24 6.83 -4.09
C HIS A 245 -2.17 7.73 -4.95
N PRO A 246 -2.99 7.19 -5.88
CA PRO A 246 -3.87 8.01 -6.71
C PRO A 246 -4.92 8.80 -5.91
N ALA A 247 -5.52 8.22 -4.87
CA ALA A 247 -6.43 8.95 -3.95
C ALA A 247 -5.78 10.17 -3.26
N ALA A 248 -4.46 10.15 -3.11
CA ALA A 248 -3.68 11.24 -2.56
C ALA A 248 -3.40 12.37 -3.59
N ILE A 249 -3.43 12.04 -4.87
CA ILE A 249 -3.43 13.01 -5.97
C ILE A 249 -4.82 13.67 -6.05
N LEU A 250 -5.90 12.92 -5.84
CA LEU A 250 -7.27 13.45 -5.83
C LEU A 250 -7.57 14.34 -4.62
N ALA A 251 -7.06 14.02 -3.43
CA ALA A 251 -7.15 14.91 -2.26
C ALA A 251 -6.41 16.25 -2.44
N ARG A 252 -5.46 16.33 -3.40
CA ARG A 252 -4.80 17.58 -3.82
C ARG A 252 -5.53 18.31 -4.94
N ALA A 253 -6.47 17.66 -5.61
CA ALA A 253 -7.17 18.19 -6.78
C ALA A 253 -8.47 18.93 -6.43
N GLU A 254 -8.88 19.01 -5.16
CA GLU A 254 -9.86 19.98 -4.70
C GLU A 254 -9.22 21.39 -4.71
N PRO A 255 -9.53 22.26 -5.67
CA PRO A 255 -8.98 23.59 -5.70
C PRO A 255 -9.79 24.47 -4.74
N ALA A 256 -9.09 25.43 -4.13
CA ALA A 256 -9.67 26.57 -3.44
C ALA A 256 -10.85 27.18 -4.22
N SER A 257 -12.08 26.83 -3.82
CA SER A 257 -13.32 27.48 -4.26
C SER A 257 -13.75 28.49 -3.20
N GLU A 258 -12.93 29.52 -2.97
CA GLU A 258 -13.36 30.75 -2.28
C GLU A 258 -12.28 31.83 -2.43
N ALA A 259 -12.23 32.48 -3.60
CA ALA A 259 -11.79 33.89 -3.78
C ALA A 259 -11.50 34.19 -5.26
N ALA A 260 -12.55 34.46 -6.04
CA ALA A 260 -12.44 35.32 -7.23
C ALA A 260 -13.84 35.80 -7.64
N ALA A 261 -14.51 36.52 -6.74
CA ALA A 261 -15.56 37.44 -7.14
C ALA A 261 -14.90 38.79 -7.49
N ALA A 262 -15.38 39.41 -8.57
CA ALA A 262 -15.03 40.72 -9.13
C ALA A 262 -13.82 40.75 -10.10
N ALA A 263 -14.11 40.69 -11.40
CA ALA A 263 -14.07 41.87 -12.28
C ALA A 263 -14.20 41.45 -13.77
N GLU A 264 -15.34 41.78 -14.38
CA GLU A 264 -15.46 42.14 -15.80
C GLU A 264 -15.17 43.66 -15.92
N PRO A 265 -14.71 44.23 -17.07
CA PRO A 265 -15.34 43.98 -18.38
C PRO A 265 -14.44 44.00 -19.64
N GLY A 266 -14.98 43.44 -20.74
CA GLY A 266 -15.16 44.23 -21.98
C GLY A 266 -14.29 43.97 -23.23
N ALA A 267 -14.92 43.33 -24.22
CA ALA A 267 -14.99 43.67 -25.65
C ALA A 267 -13.94 43.18 -26.70
N ALA A 268 -14.43 42.22 -27.51
CA ALA A 268 -14.47 42.16 -28.98
C ALA A 268 -13.19 41.98 -29.84
N ALA A 269 -13.08 40.84 -30.57
CA ALA A 269 -13.44 40.72 -32.00
C ALA A 269 -12.72 39.58 -32.76
N ALA A 270 -13.51 38.86 -33.57
CA ALA A 270 -13.21 38.24 -34.89
C ALA A 270 -12.13 37.14 -35.06
N ALA A 271 -12.60 35.96 -35.51
CA ALA A 271 -11.88 34.92 -36.28
C ALA A 271 -11.95 35.24 -37.81
N PRO A 272 -11.36 34.50 -38.78
CA PRO A 272 -10.76 33.15 -38.68
C PRO A 272 -9.50 32.83 -39.54
N ALA A 273 -9.03 31.57 -39.41
CA ALA A 273 -8.47 30.67 -40.45
C ALA A 273 -6.98 30.23 -40.37
N ALA A 274 -6.83 28.89 -40.27
CA ALA A 274 -5.84 27.99 -40.87
C ALA A 274 -4.36 28.02 -40.41
N ALA A 275 -3.95 27.00 -39.65
CA ALA A 275 -2.90 26.01 -39.98
C ALA A 275 -2.48 25.21 -38.72
N ALA A 276 -2.35 23.88 -38.85
CA ALA A 276 -1.79 22.97 -37.86
C ALA A 276 -0.53 22.30 -38.44
N PRO A 277 0.28 21.55 -37.66
CA PRO A 277 0.67 21.73 -36.26
C PRO A 277 2.21 21.77 -36.12
N ALA A 278 2.74 22.47 -35.11
CA ALA A 278 4.13 22.33 -34.69
C ALA A 278 4.18 21.94 -33.22
N ALA A 279 4.85 20.82 -32.95
CA ALA A 279 5.09 20.27 -31.63
C ALA A 279 5.81 21.29 -30.74
N ALA A 280 5.18 21.66 -29.63
CA ALA A 280 5.78 22.44 -28.56
C ALA A 280 5.54 21.69 -27.24
N ALA A 281 6.62 21.14 -26.69
CA ALA A 281 6.67 20.70 -25.30
C ALA A 281 6.45 21.90 -24.36
N PRO A 282 5.74 21.76 -23.23
CA PRO A 282 5.93 22.66 -22.10
C PRO A 282 7.00 22.04 -21.19
N ALA A 283 8.18 22.65 -21.10
CA ALA A 283 8.49 23.73 -20.16
C ALA A 283 8.54 23.22 -18.72
N ALA A 284 9.78 22.94 -18.30
CA ALA A 284 10.18 22.67 -16.93
C ALA A 284 9.65 23.78 -15.99
N ALA A 285 8.77 23.39 -15.07
CA ALA A 285 8.47 24.19 -13.89
C ALA A 285 9.48 23.84 -12.81
N ALA A 286 10.25 24.85 -12.43
CA ALA A 286 11.35 24.78 -11.50
C ALA A 286 10.95 24.39 -10.07
N SER A 287 11.91 23.71 -9.45
CA SER A 287 12.09 23.48 -8.03
C SER A 287 11.57 24.59 -7.10
N ALA A 288 10.55 24.25 -6.30
CA ALA A 288 10.26 24.90 -5.03
C ALA A 288 10.00 23.80 -3.97
N GLY A 289 10.59 23.96 -2.79
CA GLY A 289 10.74 23.01 -1.67
C GLY A 289 9.74 21.86 -1.54
N HIS A 290 10.26 20.62 -1.60
CA HIS A 290 9.53 19.37 -1.40
C HIS A 290 9.94 18.64 -0.09
N GLU A 291 10.09 19.35 1.02
CA GLU A 291 10.48 18.74 2.32
C GLU A 291 9.35 17.94 3.02
N GLY A 292 8.13 17.81 2.46
CA GLY A 292 6.99 17.17 3.15
C GLY A 292 6.31 15.97 2.47
N TYR A 293 6.70 15.61 1.24
CA TYR A 293 5.73 15.02 0.29
C TYR A 293 5.35 13.54 0.51
N ALA A 294 6.15 12.74 1.23
CA ALA A 294 5.85 11.32 1.46
C ALA A 294 5.10 11.04 2.78
N SER A 295 5.08 12.00 3.72
CA SER A 295 4.33 11.89 4.98
C SER A 295 2.91 12.46 4.90
N GLU A 296 2.62 13.29 3.89
CA GLU A 296 1.38 14.08 3.80
C GLU A 296 0.13 13.31 3.36
N LEU A 297 0.27 12.04 2.95
CA LEU A 297 -0.86 11.24 2.44
C LEU A 297 -1.47 10.31 3.49
N ARG A 298 -0.86 10.21 4.67
CA ARG A 298 -1.50 9.56 5.81
C ARG A 298 -2.17 10.64 6.61
N ALA A 299 -3.50 10.69 6.55
CA ALA A 299 -4.26 11.41 7.56
C ALA A 299 -3.70 10.99 8.92
N VAL A 300 -3.37 11.98 9.76
CA VAL A 300 -3.00 11.70 11.15
C VAL A 300 -4.19 10.93 11.71
N ALA A 301 -3.96 9.66 12.03
CA ALA A 301 -4.99 8.82 12.62
C ALA A 301 -5.64 9.58 13.78
N VAL A 302 -6.95 9.40 14.01
CA VAL A 302 -7.63 10.18 15.06
C VAL A 302 -6.90 9.96 16.39
N GLY A 303 -6.38 11.04 16.98
CA GLY A 303 -5.55 10.96 18.20
C GLY A 303 -4.08 10.58 18.02
N GLY A 304 -3.55 10.59 16.79
CA GLY A 304 -2.14 10.32 16.47
C GLY A 304 -1.71 8.85 16.55
N VAL A 305 -2.63 7.95 16.90
CA VAL A 305 -2.38 6.51 17.07
C VAL A 305 -3.00 5.74 15.91
N ARG A 306 -2.20 4.94 15.20
CA ARG A 306 -2.71 4.12 14.09
C ARG A 306 -3.70 3.07 14.58
N GLY A 307 -4.77 2.87 13.82
CA GLY A 307 -5.81 1.90 14.19
C GLY A 307 -6.66 2.32 15.39
N SER A 308 -6.64 3.60 15.78
CA SER A 308 -7.32 4.07 16.99
C SER A 308 -8.85 3.99 16.94
N LEU A 309 -9.45 3.78 15.77
CA LEU A 309 -10.89 3.56 15.62
C LEU A 309 -11.26 2.07 15.59
N LEU A 310 -10.26 1.18 15.56
CA LEU A 310 -10.47 -0.26 15.53
C LEU A 310 -10.67 -0.79 16.94
N SER A 311 -11.79 -1.47 17.16
CA SER A 311 -11.99 -2.22 18.40
C SER A 311 -11.10 -3.47 18.43
N PRO A 312 -10.88 -4.09 19.62
CA PRO A 312 -10.22 -5.39 19.70
C PRO A 312 -10.87 -6.47 18.82
N ASP A 313 -12.19 -6.41 18.66
CA ASP A 313 -12.94 -7.33 17.80
C ASP A 313 -12.67 -7.06 16.31
N ASP A 314 -12.59 -5.79 15.90
CA ASP A 314 -12.21 -5.41 14.52
C ASP A 314 -10.81 -5.95 14.18
N VAL A 315 -9.87 -5.79 15.11
CA VAL A 315 -8.50 -6.30 14.97
C VAL A 315 -8.49 -7.84 14.85
N ALA A 316 -9.34 -8.53 15.62
CA ALA A 316 -9.48 -9.97 15.53
C ALA A 316 -10.14 -10.44 14.21
N GLU A 317 -11.11 -9.70 13.68
CA GLU A 317 -11.73 -9.96 12.38
C GLU A 317 -10.74 -9.73 11.23
N LEU A 318 -9.97 -8.63 11.25
CA LEU A 318 -8.86 -8.38 10.33
C LEU A 318 -7.83 -9.52 10.39
N GLY A 319 -7.53 -9.99 11.60
CA GLY A 319 -6.70 -11.16 11.87
C GLY A 319 -7.21 -12.42 11.15
N ARG A 320 -8.48 -12.74 11.34
CA ARG A 320 -9.14 -13.90 10.72
C ARG A 320 -9.16 -13.79 9.18
N ALA A 321 -9.50 -12.63 8.65
CA ALA A 321 -9.51 -12.39 7.21
C ALA A 321 -8.12 -12.52 6.57
N GLY A 322 -7.09 -11.90 7.16
CA GLY A 322 -5.71 -12.02 6.66
C GLY A 322 -5.24 -13.48 6.63
N GLN A 323 -5.51 -14.23 7.70
CA GLN A 323 -5.18 -15.66 7.76
C GLN A 323 -5.98 -16.48 6.74
N GLN A 324 -7.27 -16.18 6.53
CA GLN A 324 -8.10 -16.84 5.53
C GLN A 324 -7.57 -16.60 4.12
N ILE A 325 -7.21 -15.36 3.76
CA ILE A 325 -6.61 -15.06 2.45
C ILE A 325 -5.31 -15.85 2.26
N ALA A 326 -4.42 -15.83 3.25
CA ALA A 326 -3.15 -16.53 3.18
C ALA A 326 -3.34 -18.06 3.07
N ARG A 327 -4.29 -18.66 3.80
CA ARG A 327 -4.53 -20.11 3.79
C ARG A 327 -5.35 -20.61 2.60
N SER A 328 -6.33 -19.85 2.14
CA SER A 328 -7.24 -20.27 1.07
C SER A 328 -6.72 -19.93 -0.33
N VAL A 329 -5.78 -19.00 -0.44
CA VAL A 329 -5.24 -18.57 -1.74
C VAL A 329 -3.75 -18.83 -1.87
N VAL A 330 -2.95 -18.32 -0.93
CA VAL A 330 -1.49 -18.35 -1.07
C VAL A 330 -0.92 -19.75 -0.80
N LEU A 331 -1.39 -20.41 0.26
CA LEU A 331 -0.88 -21.72 0.65
C LEU A 331 -1.10 -22.81 -0.42
N PRO A 332 -2.28 -22.95 -1.05
CA PRO A 332 -2.48 -23.92 -2.13
C PRO A 332 -1.56 -23.66 -3.33
N ALA A 333 -1.35 -22.38 -3.67
CA ALA A 333 -0.48 -21.99 -4.78
C ALA A 333 0.99 -22.38 -4.57
N ILE A 334 1.48 -22.38 -3.32
CA ILE A 334 2.88 -22.76 -3.00
C ILE A 334 3.05 -24.24 -2.65
N GLU A 335 2.00 -24.91 -2.17
CA GLU A 335 1.99 -26.36 -1.92
C GLU A 335 1.76 -27.18 -3.21
N GLY A 336 1.25 -26.53 -4.27
CA GLY A 336 0.89 -27.15 -5.53
C GLY A 336 -0.33 -28.07 -5.39
N ARG A 337 -1.40 -27.55 -4.77
CA ARG A 337 -2.71 -28.21 -4.67
C ARG A 337 -3.75 -27.49 -5.51
#